data_AF-A0A183EBV9-F1
#
_entry.id   AF-A0A183EBV9-F1
#
_cell.length_a   1.000
_cell.length_b   1.000
_cell.length_c   1.000
_cell.angle_alpha   90.00
_cell.angle_beta   90.00
_cell.angle_gamma   90.00
#
_symmetry.space_group_name_H-M   'P 1'
#
loop_
_entity.id
_entity.type
_entity.pdbx_description
1 polymer ?
#
loop_
_entity_poly.entity_id
_entity_poly.type
_entity_poly.pdbx_seq_one_letter_code
_entity_poly.pdbx_strand_id
1 'polypeptide(L)'
;MSISSIDFQIRILPQRALTSFLKMLLVVLRSHRDFELVQAYLAAFLRIHRNKLWTSDAETENLEKTLDELRNELRSSWERMDQLLLDNASMIQWIKTALL
;
A
#
# COMPACT_ATOMS: atom_id res chain seq x y z
N MET A 1 11.71 1.55 16.29
CA MET A 1 12.22 0.38 15.54
C MET A 1 13.12 0.87 14.43
N SER A 2 14.22 0.18 14.12
CA SER A 2 15.06 0.54 12.97
C SER A 2 14.47 -0.01 11.66
N ILE A 3 14.83 0.61 10.53
CA ILE A 3 14.42 0.13 9.19
C ILE A 3 14.84 -1.33 8.97
N SER A 4 16.03 -1.71 9.43
CA SER A 4 16.53 -3.09 9.34
C SER A 4 15.69 -4.07 10.14
N SER A 5 15.17 -3.68 11.31
CA SER A 5 14.28 -4.53 12.10
C SER A 5 12.94 -4.76 11.41
N ILE A 6 12.41 -3.75 10.71
CA ILE A 6 11.15 -3.86 9.97
C ILE A 6 11.32 -4.80 8.76
N ASP A 7 12.38 -4.64 7.97
CA ASP A 7 12.67 -5.53 6.83
C ASP A 7 12.82 -6.99 7.28
N PHE A 8 13.54 -7.20 8.39
CA PHE A 8 13.68 -8.53 8.98
C PHE A 8 12.31 -9.11 9.38
N GLN A 9 11.48 -8.34 10.09
CA GLN A 9 10.14 -8.78 10.52
C GLN A 9 9.25 -9.15 9.33
N ILE A 10 9.24 -8.33 8.27
CA ILE A 10 8.49 -8.64 7.05
C ILE A 10 9.01 -9.95 6.44
N ARG A 11 10.33 -10.16 6.39
CA ARG A 11 10.93 -11.36 5.79
C ARG A 11 10.58 -12.65 6.54
N ILE A 12 10.51 -12.60 7.87
CA ILE A 12 10.24 -13.78 8.71
C ILE A 12 8.74 -14.08 8.93
N LEU A 13 7.84 -13.33 8.27
CA LEU A 13 6.39 -13.56 8.42
C LEU A 13 6.03 -15.03 8.11
N PRO A 14 5.31 -15.71 9.02
CA PRO A 14 4.85 -17.07 8.78
C PRO A 14 3.70 -17.08 7.77
N GLN A 15 3.56 -18.18 7.03
CA GLN A 15 2.55 -18.33 5.97
C GLN A 15 1.13 -17.96 6.42
N ARG A 16 0.72 -18.46 7.58
CA ARG A 16 -0.59 -18.18 8.21
C ARG A 16 -0.86 -16.71 8.52
N ALA A 17 0.18 -15.87 8.60
CA ALA A 17 0.06 -14.46 8.91
C ALA A 17 0.03 -13.56 7.67
N LEU A 18 0.31 -14.09 6.47
CA LEU A 18 0.39 -13.30 5.24
C LEU A 18 -0.94 -12.58 4.94
N THR A 19 -2.05 -13.31 4.97
CA THR A 19 -3.39 -12.74 4.76
C THR A 19 -3.76 -11.74 5.84
N SER A 20 -3.41 -12.04 7.10
CA SER A 20 -3.67 -11.12 8.23
C SER A 20 -2.85 -9.84 8.13
N PHE A 21 -1.62 -9.91 7.64
CA PHE A 21 -0.77 -8.75 7.39
C PHE A 21 -1.36 -7.84 6.31
N LEU A 22 -1.88 -8.40 5.22
CA LEU A 22 -2.59 -7.63 4.19
C LEU A 22 -3.85 -6.96 4.73
N LYS A 23 -4.63 -7.64 5.57
CA LYS A 23 -5.80 -7.05 6.25
C LYS A 23 -5.41 -5.90 7.18
N MET A 24 -4.31 -6.03 7.90
CA MET A 24 -3.78 -4.94 8.71
C MET A 24 -3.40 -3.73 7.85
N LEU A 25 -2.69 -3.94 6.73
CA LEU A 25 -2.36 -2.85 5.79
C LEU A 25 -3.62 -2.16 5.24
N LEU A 26 -4.66 -2.93 4.89
CA LEU A 26 -5.95 -2.40 4.46
C LEU A 26 -6.60 -1.51 5.53
N VAL A 27 -6.57 -1.91 6.80
CA VAL A 27 -7.10 -1.10 7.92
C VAL A 27 -6.32 0.20 8.09
N VAL A 28 -4.98 0.15 8.01
CA VAL A 28 -4.14 1.36 8.10
C VAL A 28 -4.41 2.29 6.93
N LEU A 29 -4.52 1.75 5.71
CA LEU A 29 -4.81 2.51 4.50
C LEU A 29 -6.16 3.24 4.59
N ARG A 30 -7.21 2.55 5.07
CA ARG A 30 -8.54 3.14 5.30
C ARG A 30 -8.54 4.23 6.38
N SER A 31 -7.53 4.27 7.25
CA SER A 31 -7.38 5.37 8.20
C SER A 31 -6.86 6.66 7.57
N HIS A 32 -6.51 6.64 6.27
CA HIS A 32 -5.94 7.77 5.52
C HIS A 32 -4.69 8.37 6.17
N ARG A 33 -3.96 7.56 6.93
CA ARG A 33 -2.67 7.91 7.56
C ARG A 33 -1.59 7.01 7.02
N ASP A 34 -0.36 7.50 7.07
CA ASP A 34 0.85 6.73 6.78
C ASP A 34 0.83 6.04 5.39
N PHE A 35 0.26 6.72 4.38
CA PHE A 35 0.07 6.17 3.04
C PHE A 35 1.37 5.63 2.44
N GLU A 36 2.44 6.44 2.48
CA GLU A 36 3.76 6.04 1.96
C GLU A 36 4.34 4.82 2.71
N LEU A 37 4.07 4.73 4.01
CA LEU A 37 4.51 3.59 4.82
C LEU A 37 3.80 2.31 4.40
N VAL A 38 2.47 2.39 4.18
CA VAL A 38 1.68 1.27 3.68
C VAL A 38 2.21 0.81 2.31
N GLN A 39 2.52 1.75 1.40
CA GLN A 39 3.12 1.43 0.10
C GLN A 39 4.46 0.71 0.24
N ALA A 40 5.35 1.24 1.09
CA ALA A 40 6.68 0.66 1.32
C ALA A 40 6.57 -0.76 1.90
N TYR A 41 5.68 -0.97 2.88
CA TYR A 41 5.47 -2.27 3.51
C TYR A 41 4.85 -3.28 2.53
N LEU A 42 3.86 -2.85 1.75
CA LEU A 42 3.23 -3.69 0.74
C LEU A 42 4.23 -4.11 -0.35
N ALA A 43 5.04 -3.17 -0.84
CA ALA A 43 6.08 -3.45 -1.84
C ALA A 43 7.12 -4.45 -1.32
N ALA A 44 7.61 -4.26 -0.09
CA ALA A 44 8.55 -5.17 0.55
C ALA A 44 7.92 -6.57 0.75
N PHE A 45 6.69 -6.62 1.23
CA PHE A 45 5.94 -7.84 1.44
C PHE A 45 5.74 -8.64 0.15
N LEU A 46 5.23 -8.00 -0.91
CA LEU A 46 4.98 -8.66 -2.20
C LEU A 46 6.30 -9.13 -2.83
N ARG A 47 7.38 -8.36 -2.71
CA ARG A 47 8.70 -8.76 -3.20
C ARG A 47 9.19 -10.07 -2.56
N ILE A 48 8.89 -10.28 -1.28
CA ILE A 48 9.39 -11.45 -0.51
C ILE A 48 8.42 -12.64 -0.61
N HIS A 49 7.11 -12.41 -0.50
CA HIS A 49 6.12 -13.47 -0.26
C HIS A 49 5.22 -13.80 -1.45
N ARG A 50 5.33 -13.12 -2.61
CA ARG A 50 4.48 -13.37 -3.80
C ARG A 50 4.36 -14.83 -4.22
N ASN A 51 5.45 -15.60 -4.13
CA ASN A 51 5.45 -17.00 -4.56
C ASN A 51 4.67 -17.90 -3.59
N LYS A 52 4.61 -17.52 -2.32
CA LYS A 52 3.96 -18.30 -1.26
C LYS A 52 2.48 -17.96 -1.12
N LEU A 53 2.06 -16.76 -1.54
CA LEU A 53 0.67 -16.31 -1.44
C LEU A 53 -0.33 -17.26 -2.12
N TRP A 54 0.05 -17.88 -3.24
CA TRP A 54 -0.83 -18.72 -4.06
C TRP A 54 -0.71 -20.23 -3.79
N THR A 55 0.04 -20.66 -2.77
CA THR A 55 0.33 -22.09 -2.55
C THR A 55 -0.72 -22.80 -1.67
N SER A 56 -1.70 -22.08 -1.11
CA SER A 56 -2.64 -22.63 -0.12
C SER A 56 -4.09 -22.51 -0.60
N ASP A 57 -4.61 -23.56 -1.24
CA ASP A 57 -5.98 -23.62 -1.79
C ASP A 57 -7.09 -23.28 -0.79
N ALA A 58 -6.88 -23.55 0.51
CA ALA A 58 -7.91 -23.33 1.54
C ALA A 58 -8.11 -21.86 1.95
N GLU A 59 -7.16 -20.96 1.65
CA GLU A 59 -7.26 -19.53 2.02
C GLU A 59 -7.40 -18.60 0.80
N THR A 60 -7.38 -19.15 -0.41
CA THR A 60 -7.33 -18.39 -1.67
C THR A 60 -8.51 -17.43 -1.84
N GLU A 61 -9.74 -17.86 -1.53
CA GLU A 61 -10.93 -17.02 -1.70
C GLU A 61 -10.93 -15.77 -0.79
N ASN A 62 -10.47 -15.93 0.46
CA ASN A 62 -10.35 -14.81 1.41
C ASN A 62 -9.20 -13.87 1.04
N LEU A 63 -8.13 -14.43 0.48
CA LEU A 63 -6.98 -13.67 0.00
C LEU A 63 -7.35 -12.82 -1.23
N GLU A 64 -8.00 -13.39 -2.23
CA GLU A 64 -8.43 -12.68 -3.43
C GLU A 64 -9.31 -11.48 -3.09
N LYS A 65 -10.32 -11.68 -2.23
CA LYS A 65 -11.17 -10.59 -1.75
C LYS A 65 -10.37 -9.51 -1.02
N THR A 66 -9.44 -9.90 -0.16
CA THR A 66 -8.59 -8.95 0.59
C THR A 66 -7.72 -8.13 -0.38
N LEU A 67 -7.14 -8.78 -1.39
CA LEU A 67 -6.32 -8.11 -2.41
C LEU A 67 -7.15 -7.16 -3.28
N ASP A 68 -8.38 -7.54 -3.62
CA ASP A 68 -9.28 -6.68 -4.39
C ASP A 68 -9.69 -5.43 -3.60
N GLU A 69 -10.10 -5.60 -2.34
CA GLU A 69 -10.38 -4.47 -1.44
C GLU A 69 -9.17 -3.54 -1.30
N LEU A 70 -7.98 -4.12 -1.10
CA LEU A 70 -6.74 -3.34 -0.94
C LEU A 70 -6.38 -2.59 -2.22
N ARG A 71 -6.53 -3.22 -3.40
CA ARG A 71 -6.34 -2.57 -4.70
C ARG A 71 -7.29 -1.39 -4.89
N ASN A 72 -8.57 -1.56 -4.56
CA ASN A 72 -9.59 -0.53 -4.76
C ASN A 72 -9.35 0.69 -3.84
N GLU A 73 -9.03 0.46 -2.56
CA GLU A 73 -8.68 1.53 -1.61
C GLU A 73 -7.39 2.26 -2.00
N LEU A 74 -6.38 1.52 -2.47
CA LEU A 74 -5.14 2.10 -2.95
C LEU A 74 -5.37 3.00 -4.16
N ARG A 75 -6.18 2.55 -5.13
CA ARG A 75 -6.53 3.34 -6.30
C ARG A 75 -7.23 4.62 -5.91
N SER A 76 -8.26 4.54 -5.07
CA SER A 76 -9.01 5.73 -4.63
C SER A 76 -8.10 6.72 -3.88
N SER A 77 -7.18 6.21 -3.05
CA SER A 77 -6.23 7.06 -2.32
C SER A 77 -5.25 7.76 -3.27
N TRP A 78 -4.74 7.04 -4.27
CA TRP A 78 -3.87 7.60 -5.31
C TRP A 78 -4.57 8.65 -6.16
N GLU A 79 -5.79 8.39 -6.63
CA GLU A 79 -6.56 9.33 -7.44
C GLU A 79 -6.76 10.67 -6.71
N ARG A 80 -7.09 10.62 -5.42
CA ARG A 80 -7.22 11.84 -4.59
C ARG A 80 -5.90 12.60 -4.48
N MET A 81 -4.79 11.89 -4.25
CA MET A 81 -3.48 12.51 -4.09
C MET A 81 -2.99 13.11 -5.41
N ASP A 82 -3.18 12.41 -6.52
CA ASP A 82 -2.79 12.86 -7.85
C ASP A 82 -3.55 14.12 -8.27
N GLN A 83 -4.87 14.14 -8.05
CA GLN A 83 -5.69 15.32 -8.32
C GLN A 83 -5.20 16.55 -7.53
N LEU A 84 -4.98 16.40 -6.22
CA LEU A 84 -4.49 17.51 -5.39
C LEU A 84 -3.10 17.99 -5.81
N LEU A 85 -2.21 17.08 -6.19
CA LEU A 85 -0.87 17.43 -6.66
C LEU A 85 -0.94 18.18 -8.00
N LEU A 86 -1.76 17.72 -8.93
CA LEU A 86 -1.93 18.33 -10.24
C LEU A 86 -2.54 19.73 -10.14
N ASP A 87 -3.59 19.89 -9.33
CA ASP A 87 -4.24 21.19 -9.11
C ASP A 87 -3.24 22.19 -8.52
N ASN A 88 -2.53 21.82 -7.45
CA ASN A 88 -1.53 22.69 -6.84
C ASN A 88 -0.35 23.01 -7.77
N ALA A 89 0.16 22.02 -8.49
CA ALA A 89 1.27 22.22 -9.43
C ALA A 89 0.87 23.15 -10.58
N SER A 90 -0.35 23.00 -11.11
CA SER A 90 -0.86 23.86 -12.19
C SER A 90 -1.05 25.30 -11.72
N MET A 91 -1.57 25.53 -10.51
CA MET A 91 -1.69 26.87 -9.92
C MET A 91 -0.32 27.52 -9.69
N ILE A 92 0.64 26.79 -9.13
CA ILE A 92 2.01 27.29 -8.91
C ILE A 92 2.65 27.65 -10.25
N GLN A 93 2.50 26.81 -11.27
CA GLN A 93 3.02 27.06 -12.61
C GLN A 93 2.37 28.29 -13.24
N TRP A 94 1.06 28.46 -13.07
CA TRP A 94 0.35 29.65 -13.53
C TRP A 94 0.85 30.91 -12.85
N ILE A 95 0.96 30.92 -11.52
CA ILE A 95 1.51 32.04 -10.74
C ILE A 95 2.92 32.39 -11.25
N LYS A 96 3.79 31.39 -11.42
CA LYS A 96 5.15 31.58 -11.90
C LYS A 96 5.22 32.16 -13.32
N THR A 97 4.25 31.87 -14.18
CA THR A 97 4.29 32.30 -15.59
C THR A 97 3.56 33.63 -15.82
N ALA A 98 2.56 33.94 -14.99
CA ALA A 98 1.70 35.12 -15.16
C ALA A 98 2.10 36.31 -14.26
N LEU A 99 2.75 36.07 -13.11
CA LEU A 99 3.09 37.11 -12.12
C LEU A 99 4.59 37.41 -12.00
N LEU A 100 5.45 36.43 -12.31
CA LEU A 100 6.91 36.58 -12.36
C LEU A 100 7.38 36.66 -13.82
#